data_AF-A0A423VZK9-F1
#
_entry.id   AF-A0A423VZK9-F1
#
_cell.length_a   1.000
_cell.length_b   1.000
_cell.length_c   1.000
_cell.angle_alpha   90.00
_cell.angle_beta   90.00
_cell.angle_gamma   90.00
#
_symmetry.space_group_name_H-M   'P 1'
#
loop_
_entity.id
_entity.type
_entity.pdbx_description
1 polymer ?
#
loop_
_entity_poly.entity_id
_entity_poly.type
_entity_poly.pdbx_seq_one_letter_code
_entity_poly.pdbx_strand_id
1 'polypeptide(L)'
;MASAARSLRLACRSCRTQAPIRSAAGPKVFVAWKSVGGGSFKEVKEADNEGEKPTPFDHWEKEYQEMDRRYRDMKPSDIAKDLVSAEERALLGDLTADLAGIGDIEIRKGQDVARDQSRPLRAIIKPNRDAFWDEDEDDTDLVSNDDADEFDENDMTDLAHAKLEEHREQRAYARIAIWEMPLLAKYAKPFEPPAMDQPLRFRYTSYMGEYHPAEKKVVVEFSPADFGLTEVQEMKLKKLAGPRYNPEKDTIKMSCESFEHQAQNKRYLAETVEKLVIEAKDPTDTFEDVPLDLRHHRFKVKPKFPKEWRLSEERVRELASIRQKAALLDQTKKQEGTLVDGVQTIQKALNSRRPREAVAERVPLQGQKSSSRGPLRL
;
A
#
# COMPACT_ATOMS: atom_id res chain seq x y z
N MET A 1 -11.82 37.76 14.92
CA MET A 1 -11.07 36.93 13.95
C MET A 1 -10.48 35.73 14.68
N ALA A 2 -11.04 34.54 14.47
CA ALA A 2 -10.58 33.33 15.14
C ALA A 2 -9.41 32.72 14.35
N SER A 3 -8.28 32.49 15.04
CA SER A 3 -7.03 31.96 14.47
C SER A 3 -7.22 30.61 13.76
N ALA A 4 -6.66 30.48 12.57
CA ALA A 4 -6.64 29.26 11.74
C ALA A 4 -6.06 28.02 12.47
N ALA A 5 -5.31 28.22 13.56
CA ALA A 5 -4.84 27.14 14.41
C ALA A 5 -5.97 26.46 15.22
N ARG A 6 -7.07 27.17 15.49
CA ARG A 6 -8.23 26.63 16.22
C ARG A 6 -9.17 25.81 15.32
N SER A 7 -9.29 26.15 14.03
CA SER A 7 -10.10 25.39 13.07
C SER A 7 -9.46 24.04 12.72
N LEU A 8 -8.14 23.97 12.58
CA LEU A 8 -7.39 22.72 12.38
C LEU A 8 -7.55 21.74 13.56
N ARG A 9 -7.55 22.24 14.81
CA ARG A 9 -7.76 21.39 16.00
C ARG A 9 -9.18 20.83 16.10
N LEU A 10 -10.18 21.48 15.51
CA LEU A 10 -11.57 21.01 15.48
C LEU A 10 -11.75 19.88 14.44
N ALA A 11 -11.12 20.00 13.27
CA ALA A 11 -11.16 18.97 12.22
C ALA A 11 -10.45 17.67 12.64
N CYS A 12 -9.36 17.76 13.41
CA CYS A 12 -8.63 16.57 13.87
C CYS A 12 -9.31 15.83 15.04
N ARG A 13 -10.26 16.46 15.75
CA ARG A 13 -10.96 15.85 16.90
C ARG A 13 -12.16 15.00 16.49
N SER A 14 -12.79 15.26 15.34
CA SER A 14 -13.92 14.45 14.85
C SER A 14 -13.53 13.07 14.33
N CYS A 15 -12.23 12.77 14.19
CA CYS A 15 -11.74 11.51 13.63
C CYS A 15 -11.30 10.48 14.69
N ARG A 16 -11.48 10.75 16.00
CA ARG A 16 -10.90 9.91 17.08
C ARG A 16 -11.82 8.86 17.71
N THR A 17 -12.99 8.58 17.14
CA THR A 17 -13.87 7.50 17.65
C THR A 17 -13.95 6.32 16.69
N GLN A 18 -12.84 5.60 16.51
CA GLN A 18 -12.90 4.18 16.16
C GLN A 18 -11.83 3.43 16.96
N ALA A 19 -12.29 2.50 17.79
CA ALA A 19 -11.43 1.57 18.52
C ALA A 19 -10.63 0.71 17.52
N PRO A 20 -9.38 0.33 17.82
CA PRO A 20 -8.59 -0.49 16.92
C PRO A 20 -9.21 -1.89 16.81
N ILE A 21 -9.76 -2.19 15.64
CA ILE A 21 -10.13 -3.55 15.24
C ILE A 21 -8.84 -4.37 15.20
N ARG A 22 -8.69 -5.30 16.12
CA ARG A 22 -7.63 -6.32 16.06
C ARG A 22 -7.91 -7.24 14.87
N SER A 23 -7.31 -6.96 13.72
CA SER A 23 -7.32 -7.88 12.58
C SER A 23 -6.39 -9.05 12.87
N ALA A 24 -6.95 -10.25 12.96
CA ALA A 24 -6.19 -11.49 12.93
C ALA A 24 -5.35 -11.54 11.63
N ALA A 25 -4.05 -11.78 11.78
CA ALA A 25 -3.11 -11.88 10.67
C ALA A 25 -3.47 -13.09 9.78
N GLY A 26 -4.15 -12.82 8.66
CA GLY A 26 -4.18 -13.75 7.53
C GLY A 26 -2.79 -13.91 6.93
N PRO A 27 -2.54 -14.98 6.16
CA PRO A 27 -1.22 -15.23 5.58
C PRO A 27 -0.83 -14.05 4.68
N LYS A 28 0.27 -13.38 5.04
CA LYS A 28 0.85 -12.29 4.27
C LYS A 28 1.27 -12.86 2.91
N VAL A 29 0.52 -12.58 1.86
CA VAL A 29 0.99 -12.78 0.50
C VAL A 29 2.11 -11.77 0.30
N PHE A 30 3.34 -12.28 0.23
CA PHE A 30 4.54 -11.51 -0.01
C PHE A 30 4.49 -11.02 -1.45
N VAL A 31 3.98 -9.81 -1.67
CA VAL A 31 4.07 -9.16 -2.96
C VAL A 31 5.48 -8.59 -3.05
N ALA A 32 6.35 -9.31 -3.77
CA ALA A 32 7.68 -8.85 -4.08
C ALA A 32 7.58 -7.47 -4.75
N TRP A 33 8.08 -6.44 -4.07
CA TRP A 33 8.41 -5.19 -4.73
C TRP A 33 9.35 -5.53 -5.88
N LYS A 34 8.91 -5.33 -7.11
CA LYS A 34 9.83 -5.19 -8.23
C LYS A 34 10.59 -3.89 -7.95
N SER A 35 11.78 -4.05 -7.36
CA SER A 35 12.84 -3.08 -7.48
C SER A 35 12.95 -2.69 -8.95
N VAL A 36 12.88 -1.40 -9.25
CA VAL A 36 13.43 -0.88 -10.50
C VAL A 36 14.87 -1.37 -10.51
N GLY A 37 15.14 -2.36 -11.35
CA GLY A 37 16.44 -3.01 -11.42
C GLY A 37 17.45 -2.00 -11.91
N GLY A 38 18.19 -1.41 -10.97
CA GLY A 38 19.58 -1.06 -11.22
C GLY A 38 20.23 -2.31 -11.81
N GLY A 39 20.81 -2.15 -13.00
CA GLY A 39 21.51 -3.23 -13.68
C GLY A 39 22.47 -3.90 -12.70
N SER A 40 22.56 -5.23 -12.79
CA SER A 40 23.54 -6.04 -12.08
C SER A 40 24.86 -5.29 -11.97
N PHE A 41 25.26 -4.93 -10.75
CA PHE A 41 26.65 -4.57 -10.49
C PHE A 41 27.43 -5.82 -10.89
N LYS A 42 28.07 -5.78 -12.07
CA LYS A 42 29.12 -6.75 -12.37
C LYS A 42 30.15 -6.49 -11.30
N GLU A 43 30.33 -7.45 -10.41
CA GLU A 43 31.55 -7.57 -9.63
C GLU A 43 32.68 -7.60 -10.66
N VAL A 44 33.30 -6.44 -10.86
CA VAL A 44 34.54 -6.34 -11.60
C VAL A 44 35.53 -7.01 -10.67
N LYS A 45 35.83 -8.28 -10.98
CA LYS A 45 37.07 -8.88 -10.50
C LYS A 45 38.16 -7.91 -10.91
N GLU A 46 38.92 -7.41 -9.95
CA GLU A 46 40.22 -6.81 -10.18
C GLU A 46 40.98 -7.76 -11.09
N ALA A 47 41.04 -7.38 -12.36
CA ALA A 47 41.81 -8.07 -13.37
C ALA A 47 43.19 -7.46 -13.29
N ASP A 48 44.18 -8.33 -13.20
CA ASP A 48 45.58 -7.98 -13.30
C ASP A 48 45.85 -7.00 -14.45
N ASN A 49 46.79 -6.11 -14.20
CA ASN A 49 47.10 -4.84 -14.86
C ASN A 49 47.58 -4.94 -16.34
N GLU A 50 46.90 -5.73 -17.19
CA GLU A 50 47.27 -5.92 -18.59
C GLU A 50 46.05 -5.90 -19.52
N GLY A 51 45.66 -4.70 -19.98
CA GLY A 51 44.83 -4.55 -21.19
C GLY A 51 43.51 -3.79 -21.03
N GLU A 52 43.54 -2.57 -20.50
CA GLU A 52 42.42 -1.64 -20.62
C GLU A 52 42.16 -1.29 -22.09
N LYS A 53 40.89 -1.37 -22.51
CA LYS A 53 40.48 -0.90 -23.84
C LYS A 53 40.41 0.62 -23.80
N PRO A 54 41.04 1.33 -24.74
CA PRO A 54 41.11 2.77 -24.67
C PRO A 54 39.71 3.39 -24.67
N THR A 55 39.48 4.34 -23.77
CA THR A 55 38.19 5.03 -23.71
C THR A 55 38.00 5.86 -24.99
N PRO A 56 36.74 6.20 -25.38
CA PRO A 56 36.50 7.10 -26.50
C PRO A 56 37.21 8.46 -26.39
N PHE A 57 37.72 8.83 -25.22
CA PHE A 57 38.40 10.10 -24.97
C PHE A 57 39.94 9.98 -24.98
N ASP A 58 40.52 8.78 -24.89
CA ASP A 58 41.97 8.55 -24.90
C ASP A 58 42.66 9.02 -26.18
N HIS A 59 41.93 9.06 -27.30
CA HIS A 59 42.49 9.56 -28.56
C HIS A 59 42.78 11.07 -28.49
N TRP A 60 41.95 11.84 -27.78
CA TRP A 60 42.21 13.26 -27.52
C TRP A 60 43.37 13.42 -26.56
N GLU A 61 43.47 12.59 -25.53
CA GLU A 61 44.60 12.66 -24.60
C GLU A 61 45.93 12.36 -25.29
N LYS A 62 45.96 11.35 -26.18
CA LYS A 62 47.12 11.08 -27.04
C LYS A 62 47.41 12.23 -28.00
N GLU A 63 46.38 12.81 -28.61
CA GLU A 63 46.52 13.97 -29.50
C GLU A 63 47.07 15.19 -28.74
N TYR A 64 46.59 15.46 -27.52
CA TYR A 64 47.12 16.50 -26.63
C TYR A 64 48.57 16.22 -26.24
N GLN A 65 48.91 14.98 -25.87
CA GLN A 65 50.28 14.60 -25.53
C GLN A 65 51.22 14.71 -26.75
N GLU A 66 50.75 14.37 -27.95
CA GLU A 66 51.50 14.49 -29.20
C GLU A 66 51.67 15.94 -29.63
N MET A 67 50.62 16.75 -29.50
CA MET A 67 50.66 18.20 -29.72
C MET A 67 51.62 18.86 -28.73
N ASP A 68 51.52 18.54 -27.44
CA ASP A 68 52.42 19.06 -26.42
C ASP A 68 53.87 18.66 -26.70
N ARG A 69 54.15 17.40 -27.08
CA ARG A 69 55.49 16.96 -27.53
C ARG A 69 55.98 17.71 -28.76
N ARG A 70 55.10 17.98 -29.74
CA ARG A 70 55.42 18.67 -30.99
C ARG A 70 55.79 20.14 -30.76
N TYR A 71 55.06 20.81 -29.86
CA TYR A 71 55.23 22.23 -29.58
C TYR A 71 56.18 22.51 -28.40
N ARG A 72 56.56 21.48 -27.61
CA ARG A 72 57.43 21.61 -26.42
C ARG A 72 58.75 22.34 -26.68
N ASP A 73 59.37 22.05 -27.83
CA ASP A 73 60.71 22.52 -28.19
C ASP A 73 60.70 23.64 -29.25
N MET A 74 59.52 24.08 -29.71
CA MET A 74 59.40 25.13 -30.73
C MET A 74 59.34 26.54 -30.13
N LYS A 75 59.86 27.53 -30.87
CA LYS A 75 59.76 28.93 -30.45
C LYS A 75 58.31 29.42 -30.55
N PRO A 76 57.81 30.25 -29.62
CA PRO A 76 56.43 30.76 -29.64
C PRO A 76 56.01 31.40 -30.97
N SER A 77 56.94 32.07 -31.65
CA SER A 77 56.73 32.66 -32.98
C SER A 77 56.45 31.63 -34.08
N ASP A 78 56.96 30.41 -33.94
CA ASP A 78 56.84 29.35 -34.92
C ASP A 78 55.61 28.46 -34.63
N ILE A 79 55.25 28.30 -33.35
CA ILE A 79 53.97 27.72 -32.91
C ILE A 79 52.80 28.57 -33.42
N ALA A 80 52.88 29.90 -33.24
CA ALA A 80 51.84 30.83 -33.71
C ALA A 80 51.72 30.85 -35.24
N LYS A 81 52.82 30.59 -35.96
CA LYS A 81 52.75 30.40 -37.41
C LYS A 81 52.02 29.10 -37.73
N ASP A 82 52.33 27.99 -37.09
CA ASP A 82 51.76 26.68 -37.41
C ASP A 82 50.24 26.59 -37.17
N LEU A 83 49.74 27.29 -36.14
CA LEU A 83 48.31 27.29 -35.77
C LEU A 83 47.39 28.16 -36.65
N VAL A 84 47.95 29.05 -37.48
CA VAL A 84 47.17 30.00 -38.29
C VAL A 84 47.13 29.54 -39.75
N SER A 85 45.93 29.44 -40.33
CA SER A 85 45.72 29.07 -41.73
C SER A 85 46.36 30.08 -42.70
N ALA A 86 46.76 29.66 -43.91
CA ALA A 86 47.30 30.56 -44.93
C ALA A 86 46.31 31.68 -45.30
N GLU A 87 45.01 31.44 -45.17
CA GLU A 87 43.94 32.41 -45.43
C GLU A 87 43.77 33.41 -44.28
N GLU A 88 43.91 32.96 -43.03
CA GLU A 88 43.86 33.81 -41.83
C GLU A 88 45.08 34.72 -41.73
N ARG A 89 46.25 34.28 -42.22
CA ARG A 89 47.46 35.12 -42.34
C ARG A 89 47.28 36.31 -43.27
N ALA A 90 46.46 36.18 -44.31
CA ALA A 90 46.19 37.27 -45.26
C ALA A 90 45.22 38.32 -44.66
N LEU A 91 44.22 37.88 -43.89
CA LEU A 91 43.26 38.75 -43.19
C LEU A 91 43.87 39.47 -41.99
N LEU A 92 44.81 38.84 -41.29
CA LEU A 92 45.57 39.46 -40.19
C LEU A 92 46.69 40.39 -40.66
N GLY A 93 46.94 40.50 -41.97
CA GLY A 93 48.05 41.27 -42.54
C GLY A 93 48.13 42.72 -42.06
N ASP A 94 47.00 43.42 -41.93
CA ASP A 94 46.96 44.80 -41.43
C ASP A 94 47.22 44.89 -39.91
N LEU A 95 46.78 43.90 -39.13
CA LEU A 95 47.10 43.79 -37.69
C LEU A 95 48.55 43.35 -37.45
N THR A 96 49.16 42.61 -38.38
CA THR A 96 50.56 42.17 -38.28
C THR A 96 51.56 43.32 -38.40
N ALA A 97 51.22 44.41 -39.09
CA ALA A 97 52.06 45.60 -39.15
C ALA A 97 52.14 46.32 -37.80
N ASP A 98 51.02 46.41 -37.07
CA ASP A 98 50.95 47.00 -35.73
C ASP A 98 51.60 46.08 -34.66
N LEU A 99 51.41 44.76 -34.77
CA LEU A 99 52.05 43.76 -33.90
C LEU A 99 53.56 43.62 -34.14
N ALA A 100 54.06 43.86 -35.36
CA ALA A 100 55.50 43.83 -35.68
C ALA A 100 56.29 45.01 -35.08
N GLY A 101 55.60 46.06 -34.59
CA GLY A 101 56.20 47.18 -33.86
C GLY A 101 56.49 46.88 -32.39
N ILE A 102 55.90 45.82 -31.84
CA ILE A 102 56.15 45.36 -30.47
C ILE A 102 57.44 44.52 -30.50
N GLY A 103 58.52 45.05 -29.93
CA GLY A 103 59.79 44.34 -29.92
C GLY A 103 59.67 42.98 -29.23
N ASP A 104 60.39 41.96 -29.72
CA ASP A 104 60.42 40.61 -29.12
C ASP A 104 60.67 40.61 -27.60
N ILE A 105 61.34 41.65 -27.09
CA ILE A 105 61.60 41.89 -25.66
C ILE A 105 60.32 42.22 -24.89
N GLU A 106 59.40 42.99 -25.48
CA GLU A 106 58.12 43.37 -24.86
C GLU A 106 57.13 42.20 -24.87
N ILE A 107 57.11 41.39 -25.93
CA ILE A 107 56.33 40.14 -25.99
C ILE A 107 56.84 39.15 -24.94
N ARG A 108 58.15 38.97 -24.81
CA ARG A 108 58.76 38.12 -23.76
C ARG A 108 58.45 38.64 -22.37
N LYS A 109 58.58 39.95 -22.13
CA LYS A 109 58.19 40.56 -20.84
C LYS A 109 56.70 40.32 -20.54
N GLY A 110 55.82 40.43 -21.54
CA GLY A 110 54.40 40.12 -21.38
C GLY A 110 54.14 38.64 -21.07
N GLN A 111 54.85 37.73 -21.74
CA GLN A 111 54.79 36.29 -21.47
C GLN A 111 55.37 35.93 -20.10
N ASP A 112 56.46 36.56 -19.69
CA ASP A 112 57.10 36.36 -18.39
C ASP A 112 56.21 36.89 -17.26
N VAL A 113 55.56 38.05 -17.45
CA VAL A 113 54.54 38.56 -16.52
C VAL A 113 53.34 37.62 -16.43
N ALA A 114 52.85 37.11 -17.56
CA ALA A 114 51.75 36.13 -17.58
C ALA A 114 52.15 34.78 -16.94
N ARG A 115 53.40 34.35 -17.14
CA ARG A 115 53.97 33.15 -16.51
C ARG A 115 54.10 33.35 -15.01
N ASP A 116 54.60 34.50 -14.57
CA ASP A 116 54.74 34.84 -13.15
C ASP A 116 53.38 34.96 -12.44
N GLN A 117 52.34 35.47 -13.12
CA GLN A 117 50.97 35.50 -12.60
C GLN A 117 50.30 34.11 -12.54
N SER A 118 50.65 33.21 -13.47
CA SER A 118 50.09 31.84 -13.52
C SER A 118 50.91 30.80 -12.75
N ARG A 119 52.09 31.16 -12.23
CA ARG A 119 52.90 30.31 -11.36
C ARG A 119 52.15 29.67 -10.18
N PRO A 120 51.30 30.37 -9.40
CA PRO A 120 50.59 29.73 -8.29
C PRO A 120 49.58 28.66 -8.74
N LEU A 121 49.02 28.80 -9.95
CA LEU A 121 48.07 27.83 -10.52
C LEU A 121 48.75 26.62 -11.16
N ARG A 122 50.05 26.71 -11.45
CA ARG A 122 50.85 25.62 -12.05
C ARG A 122 51.85 25.03 -11.06
N ALA A 123 51.80 25.45 -9.80
CA ALA A 123 52.69 24.95 -8.78
C ALA A 123 52.20 23.57 -8.36
N ILE A 124 53.04 22.55 -8.54
CA ILE A 124 52.73 21.18 -8.13
C ILE A 124 52.68 21.15 -6.60
N ILE A 125 51.49 20.96 -6.05
CA ILE A 125 51.26 20.71 -4.63
C ILE A 125 51.61 19.25 -4.37
N LYS A 126 52.39 18.98 -3.32
CA LYS A 126 52.74 17.60 -2.93
C LYS A 126 51.76 17.11 -1.87
N PRO A 127 51.23 15.90 -1.98
CA PRO A 127 50.32 15.36 -0.97
C PRO A 127 51.03 15.22 0.39
N ASN A 128 50.27 15.44 1.45
CA ASN A 128 50.71 15.18 2.82
C ASN A 128 50.89 13.67 3.03
N ARG A 129 51.77 13.29 3.96
CA ARG A 129 52.14 11.88 4.17
C ARG A 129 50.97 11.01 4.69
N ASP A 130 49.97 11.62 5.29
CA ASP A 130 48.80 10.95 5.88
C ASP A 130 47.49 11.37 5.15
N ALA A 131 47.58 11.84 3.91
CA ALA A 131 46.42 12.26 3.12
C ALA A 131 45.63 11.03 2.63
N PHE A 132 44.35 10.94 3.02
CA PHE A 132 43.48 9.81 2.62
C PHE A 132 43.02 9.92 1.16
N TRP A 133 42.68 11.12 0.70
CA TRP A 133 42.17 11.35 -0.66
C TRP A 133 43.27 11.47 -1.71
N ASP A 134 44.48 11.89 -1.32
CA ASP A 134 45.58 12.19 -2.25
C ASP A 134 46.68 11.09 -2.31
N GLU A 135 46.47 9.89 -1.71
CA GLU A 135 47.51 8.85 -1.56
C GLU A 135 47.97 8.26 -2.92
N ASP A 136 47.03 7.96 -3.81
CA ASP A 136 47.25 7.34 -5.13
C ASP A 136 46.73 8.22 -6.28
N GLU A 137 46.60 9.54 -6.07
CA GLU A 137 46.10 10.45 -7.10
C GLU A 137 47.19 10.80 -8.13
N ASP A 138 47.05 10.30 -9.35
CA ASP A 138 47.98 10.53 -10.46
C ASP A 138 47.86 11.96 -11.02
N ASP A 139 46.67 12.59 -10.90
CA ASP A 139 46.44 13.96 -11.36
C ASP A 139 46.88 14.99 -10.30
N THR A 140 48.05 15.60 -10.54
CA THR A 140 48.62 16.61 -9.63
C THR A 140 47.79 17.88 -9.50
N ASP A 141 46.82 18.10 -10.40
CA ASP A 141 45.96 19.29 -10.37
C ASP A 141 44.82 19.16 -9.34
N LEU A 142 44.48 17.93 -8.91
CA LEU A 142 43.43 17.66 -7.92
C LEU A 142 43.95 17.64 -6.48
N VAL A 143 45.27 17.54 -6.29
CA VAL A 143 45.92 17.52 -4.98
C VAL A 143 45.80 18.88 -4.30
N SER A 144 44.95 18.96 -3.29
CA SER A 144 44.67 20.22 -2.57
C SER A 144 45.21 20.23 -1.15
N ASN A 145 45.38 19.07 -0.49
CA ASN A 145 45.72 18.95 0.93
C ASN A 145 44.81 19.74 1.89
N ASP A 146 43.57 20.03 1.48
CA ASP A 146 42.61 20.75 2.31
C ASP A 146 41.92 19.79 3.31
N ASP A 147 41.55 20.31 4.48
CA ASP A 147 40.82 19.58 5.53
C ASP A 147 39.32 19.40 5.16
N ALA A 148 39.04 18.85 3.97
CA ALA A 148 37.69 18.71 3.42
C ALA A 148 36.78 17.75 4.22
N ASP A 149 37.35 16.95 5.12
CA ASP A 149 36.64 16.00 5.97
C ASP A 149 36.14 16.61 7.29
N GLU A 150 36.42 17.89 7.56
CA GLU A 150 35.89 18.58 8.74
C GLU A 150 34.37 18.77 8.64
N PHE A 151 33.64 18.29 9.65
CA PHE A 151 32.18 18.41 9.68
C PHE A 151 31.73 19.72 10.32
N ASP A 152 31.36 20.68 9.47
CA ASP A 152 30.87 22.02 9.85
C ASP A 152 29.45 22.06 10.47
N GLU A 153 28.84 20.91 10.78
CA GLU A 153 27.46 20.82 11.29
C GLU A 153 26.40 21.46 10.37
N ASN A 154 26.71 21.59 9.08
CA ASN A 154 25.87 22.24 8.06
C ASN A 154 24.97 21.26 7.28
N ASP A 155 25.14 19.95 7.50
CA ASP A 155 24.33 18.91 6.89
C ASP A 155 23.73 17.95 7.93
N MET A 156 22.69 17.24 7.52
CA MET A 156 22.04 16.22 8.33
C MET A 156 22.29 14.83 7.74
N THR A 157 22.05 13.81 8.55
CA THR A 157 22.09 12.42 8.06
C THR A 157 20.97 12.14 7.06
N ASP A 158 21.16 11.14 6.20
CA ASP A 158 20.18 10.74 5.17
C ASP A 158 18.77 10.48 5.74
N LEU A 159 18.69 9.85 6.92
CA LEU A 159 17.42 9.58 7.58
C LEU A 159 16.72 10.88 8.02
N ALA A 160 17.51 11.88 8.45
CA ALA A 160 17.00 13.19 8.79
C ALA A 160 16.55 13.97 7.55
N HIS A 161 17.27 13.85 6.43
CA HIS A 161 16.82 14.39 5.13
C HIS A 161 15.51 13.75 4.67
N ALA A 162 15.36 12.43 4.78
CA ALA A 162 14.11 11.75 4.47
C ALA A 162 12.94 12.27 5.32
N LYS A 163 13.18 12.56 6.60
CA LYS A 163 12.17 13.16 7.48
C LYS A 163 11.87 14.62 7.14
N LEU A 164 12.87 15.39 6.73
CA LEU A 164 12.70 16.76 6.25
C LEU A 164 11.86 16.78 4.96
N GLU A 165 12.09 15.83 4.05
CA GLU A 165 11.31 15.71 2.82
C GLU A 165 9.86 15.34 3.09
N GLU A 166 9.59 14.39 3.98
CA GLU A 166 8.23 14.09 4.46
C GLU A 166 7.53 15.37 4.97
N HIS A 167 8.25 16.23 5.70
CA HIS A 167 7.69 17.50 6.17
C HIS A 167 7.45 18.51 5.05
N ARG A 168 8.29 18.54 4.00
CA ARG A 168 8.07 19.35 2.79
C ARG A 168 6.82 18.89 2.05
N GLU A 169 6.61 17.59 1.89
CA GLU A 169 5.40 17.00 1.32
C GLU A 169 4.15 17.36 2.14
N GLN A 170 4.20 17.22 3.46
CA GLN A 170 3.10 17.61 4.36
C GLN A 170 2.72 19.09 4.18
N ARG A 171 3.71 19.97 4.06
CA ARG A 171 3.49 21.39 3.81
C ARG A 171 2.91 21.65 2.43
N ALA A 172 3.32 20.88 1.41
CA ALA A 172 2.73 20.95 0.08
C ALA A 172 1.25 20.58 0.10
N TYR A 173 0.87 19.47 0.74
CA TYR A 173 -0.53 19.08 0.92
C TYR A 173 -1.33 20.09 1.75
N ALA A 174 -0.74 20.66 2.80
CA ALA A 174 -1.38 21.72 3.58
C ALA A 174 -1.65 22.97 2.73
N ARG A 175 -0.72 23.33 1.82
CA ARG A 175 -0.90 24.43 0.87
C ARG A 175 -2.05 24.16 -0.09
N ILE A 176 -2.09 22.96 -0.68
CA ILE A 176 -3.19 22.53 -1.57
C ILE A 176 -4.54 22.58 -0.81
N ALA A 177 -4.57 22.10 0.43
CA ALA A 177 -5.78 22.10 1.25
C ALA A 177 -6.30 23.52 1.58
N ILE A 178 -5.40 24.47 1.78
CA ILE A 178 -5.78 25.85 2.15
C ILE A 178 -6.16 26.66 0.91
N TRP A 179 -5.42 26.52 -0.20
CA TRP A 179 -5.56 27.42 -1.34
C TRP A 179 -6.33 26.82 -2.51
N GLU A 180 -6.17 25.53 -2.79
CA GLU A 180 -6.76 24.87 -3.97
C GLU A 180 -8.08 24.16 -3.65
N MET A 181 -8.17 23.43 -2.53
CA MET A 181 -9.40 22.71 -2.16
C MET A 181 -10.65 23.61 -2.06
N PRO A 182 -10.58 24.85 -1.53
CA PRO A 182 -11.75 25.75 -1.55
C PRO A 182 -12.20 26.14 -2.97
N LEU A 183 -11.32 26.09 -3.97
CA LEU A 183 -11.67 26.36 -5.36
C LEU A 183 -12.50 25.21 -5.95
N LEU A 184 -12.35 23.97 -5.46
CA LEU A 184 -13.16 22.83 -5.88
C LEU A 184 -14.65 23.02 -5.55
N ALA A 185 -14.97 23.79 -4.51
CA ALA A 185 -16.35 24.10 -4.15
C ALA A 185 -17.11 24.80 -5.29
N LYS A 186 -16.41 25.53 -6.17
CA LYS A 186 -17.00 26.19 -7.35
C LYS A 186 -17.52 25.19 -8.39
N TYR A 187 -16.98 23.97 -8.40
CA TYR A 187 -17.33 22.92 -9.35
C TYR A 187 -18.23 21.83 -8.73
N ALA A 188 -18.55 21.95 -7.45
CA ALA A 188 -19.42 21.01 -6.76
C ALA A 188 -20.86 21.12 -7.30
N LYS A 189 -21.48 19.96 -7.53
CA LYS A 189 -22.89 19.85 -7.91
C LYS A 189 -23.68 19.26 -6.74
N PRO A 190 -24.87 19.78 -6.40
CA PRO A 190 -25.70 19.18 -5.36
C PRO A 190 -26.14 17.78 -5.77
N PHE A 191 -26.34 16.90 -4.78
CA PHE A 191 -26.86 15.57 -5.03
C PHE A 191 -28.37 15.63 -5.31
N GLU A 192 -28.78 15.19 -6.49
CA GLU A 192 -30.18 15.01 -6.85
C GLU A 192 -30.53 13.51 -6.75
N PRO A 193 -31.53 13.13 -5.93
CA PRO A 193 -31.94 11.74 -5.83
C PRO A 193 -32.48 11.23 -7.18
N PRO A 194 -32.26 9.94 -7.52
CA PRO A 194 -32.76 9.39 -8.77
C PRO A 194 -34.30 9.41 -8.80
N ALA A 195 -34.85 9.73 -9.97
CA ALA A 195 -36.29 9.66 -10.21
C ALA A 195 -36.78 8.21 -10.32
N MET A 196 -38.10 8.01 -10.22
CA MET A 196 -38.73 6.69 -10.38
C MET A 196 -38.45 6.08 -11.77
N ASP A 197 -38.22 6.91 -12.79
CA ASP A 197 -37.90 6.49 -14.16
C ASP A 197 -36.47 5.91 -14.31
N GLN A 198 -35.66 5.96 -13.25
CA GLN A 198 -34.28 5.46 -13.23
C GLN A 198 -34.12 4.24 -12.30
N PRO A 199 -34.77 3.10 -12.60
CA PRO A 199 -34.75 1.91 -11.72
C PRO A 199 -33.44 1.13 -11.75
N LEU A 200 -32.56 1.41 -12.72
CA LEU A 200 -31.32 0.65 -12.95
C LEU A 200 -30.14 1.25 -12.19
N ARG A 201 -29.50 0.44 -11.34
CA ARG A 201 -28.26 0.82 -10.67
C ARG A 201 -27.06 0.10 -11.30
N PHE A 202 -26.28 0.85 -12.08
CA PHE A 202 -25.00 0.37 -12.60
C PHE A 202 -23.84 0.65 -11.65
N ARG A 203 -22.93 -0.32 -11.52
CA ARG A 203 -21.68 -0.20 -10.77
C ARG A 203 -20.49 -0.48 -11.70
N TYR A 204 -19.57 0.47 -11.74
CA TYR A 204 -18.29 0.39 -12.45
C TYR A 204 -17.17 0.23 -11.42
N THR A 205 -16.06 -0.37 -11.85
CA THR A 205 -14.84 -0.50 -11.04
C THR A 205 -13.72 0.15 -11.82
N SER A 206 -12.86 0.95 -11.17
CA SER A 206 -11.66 1.52 -11.79
C SER A 206 -10.52 1.52 -10.78
N TYR A 207 -9.29 1.37 -11.28
CA TYR A 207 -8.07 1.20 -10.48
C TYR A 207 -7.14 2.42 -10.52
N MET A 208 -7.65 3.58 -10.96
CA MET A 208 -7.00 4.90 -10.82
C MET A 208 -5.53 4.93 -11.29
N GLY A 209 -5.28 4.61 -12.56
CA GLY A 209 -3.95 4.67 -13.19
C GLY A 209 -3.34 3.29 -13.45
N GLU A 210 -3.87 2.23 -12.84
CA GLU A 210 -3.47 0.86 -13.11
C GLU A 210 -4.39 0.19 -14.13
N TYR A 211 -3.81 -0.62 -15.03
CA TYR A 211 -4.58 -1.50 -15.90
C TYR A 211 -4.87 -2.82 -15.18
N HIS A 212 -6.15 -3.08 -14.89
CA HIS A 212 -6.58 -4.32 -14.24
C HIS A 212 -7.68 -5.02 -15.05
N PRO A 213 -7.59 -6.33 -15.32
CA PRO A 213 -8.57 -7.02 -16.18
C PRO A 213 -10.00 -7.02 -15.62
N ALA A 214 -10.18 -6.86 -14.31
CA ALA A 214 -11.49 -6.72 -13.69
C ALA A 214 -12.14 -5.34 -13.88
N GLU A 215 -11.40 -4.34 -14.39
CA GLU A 215 -11.92 -3.01 -14.67
C GLU A 215 -13.06 -3.08 -15.71
N LYS A 216 -12.97 -3.96 -16.71
CA LYS A 216 -14.01 -4.07 -17.75
C LYS A 216 -15.38 -4.51 -17.24
N LYS A 217 -15.43 -5.15 -16.05
CA LYS A 217 -16.66 -5.71 -15.49
C LYS A 217 -17.65 -4.62 -15.09
N VAL A 218 -18.87 -4.72 -15.60
CA VAL A 218 -20.01 -3.88 -15.19
C VAL A 218 -21.02 -4.75 -14.47
N VAL A 219 -21.62 -4.21 -13.40
CA VAL A 219 -22.70 -4.86 -12.65
C VAL A 219 -23.95 -3.99 -12.71
N VAL A 220 -25.10 -4.59 -12.97
CA VAL A 220 -26.40 -3.95 -12.87
C VAL A 220 -27.21 -4.61 -11.76
N GLU A 221 -27.89 -3.79 -10.97
CA GLU A 221 -28.83 -4.19 -9.92
C GLU A 221 -30.13 -3.39 -10.11
N PHE A 222 -31.27 -4.06 -10.03
CA PHE A 222 -32.60 -3.45 -10.12
C PHE A 222 -33.64 -4.28 -9.36
N SER A 223 -34.77 -3.67 -8.99
CA SER A 223 -35.92 -4.39 -8.42
C SER A 223 -36.96 -4.72 -9.49
N PRO A 224 -37.57 -5.92 -9.48
CA PRO A 224 -38.70 -6.24 -10.36
C PRO A 224 -39.89 -5.29 -10.19
N ALA A 225 -40.13 -4.79 -8.98
CA ALA A 225 -41.26 -3.93 -8.64
C ALA A 225 -41.20 -2.55 -9.33
N ASP A 226 -40.00 -2.05 -9.64
CA ASP A 226 -39.82 -0.68 -10.16
C ASP A 226 -40.27 -0.53 -11.63
N PHE A 227 -40.52 -1.64 -12.35
CA PHE A 227 -40.92 -1.61 -13.76
C PHE A 227 -42.43 -1.47 -14.00
N GLY A 228 -43.25 -1.38 -12.94
CA GLY A 228 -44.70 -1.26 -13.07
C GLY A 228 -45.36 -2.46 -13.76
N LEU A 229 -44.80 -3.66 -13.55
CA LEU A 229 -45.33 -4.91 -14.10
C LEU A 229 -46.54 -5.38 -13.29
N THR A 230 -47.42 -6.16 -13.91
CA THR A 230 -48.46 -6.89 -13.17
C THR A 230 -47.83 -7.99 -12.30
N GLU A 231 -48.50 -8.42 -11.24
CA GLU A 231 -47.95 -9.43 -10.30
C GLU A 231 -47.54 -10.74 -11.03
N VAL A 232 -48.32 -11.17 -12.02
CA VAL A 232 -48.01 -12.37 -12.84
C VAL A 232 -46.73 -12.15 -13.66
N GLN A 233 -46.59 -10.99 -14.30
CA GLN A 233 -45.41 -10.64 -15.09
C GLN A 233 -44.17 -10.43 -14.21
N GLU A 234 -44.34 -9.87 -13.01
CA GLU A 234 -43.27 -9.71 -12.03
C GLU A 234 -42.77 -11.08 -11.54
N MET A 235 -43.70 -12.00 -11.25
CA MET A 235 -43.35 -13.37 -10.88
C MET A 235 -42.69 -14.12 -12.03
N LYS A 236 -43.12 -13.90 -13.29
CA LYS A 236 -42.43 -14.39 -14.49
C LYS A 236 -41.01 -13.85 -14.57
N LEU A 237 -40.80 -12.54 -14.35
CA LEU A 237 -39.47 -11.92 -14.35
C LEU A 237 -38.55 -12.52 -13.27
N LYS A 238 -39.08 -12.75 -12.06
CA LYS A 238 -38.34 -13.41 -10.95
C LYS A 238 -37.91 -14.83 -11.32
N LYS A 239 -38.78 -15.59 -12.00
CA LYS A 239 -38.47 -16.94 -12.51
C LYS A 239 -37.40 -16.92 -13.61
N LEU A 240 -37.52 -16.02 -14.59
CA LEU A 240 -36.55 -15.86 -15.68
C LEU A 240 -35.16 -15.45 -15.19
N ALA A 241 -35.08 -14.64 -14.13
CA ALA A 241 -33.80 -14.25 -13.53
C ALA A 241 -33.05 -15.44 -12.89
N GLY A 242 -33.79 -16.43 -12.38
CA GLY A 242 -33.25 -17.63 -11.75
C GLY A 242 -32.30 -17.30 -10.59
N PRO A 243 -31.05 -17.80 -10.58
CA PRO A 243 -30.12 -17.60 -9.46
C PRO A 243 -29.65 -16.14 -9.29
N ARG A 244 -29.97 -15.25 -10.24
CA ARG A 244 -29.62 -13.83 -10.21
C ARG A 244 -30.57 -13.02 -9.32
N TYR A 245 -31.76 -13.57 -9.02
CA TYR A 245 -32.74 -12.96 -8.14
C TYR A 245 -32.41 -13.23 -6.68
N ASN A 246 -32.45 -12.19 -5.84
CA ASN A 246 -32.29 -12.31 -4.40
C ASN A 246 -33.65 -12.15 -3.69
N PRO A 247 -34.19 -13.23 -3.08
CA PRO A 247 -35.50 -13.19 -2.43
C PRO A 247 -35.54 -12.38 -1.12
N GLU A 248 -34.41 -12.14 -0.44
CA GLU A 248 -34.39 -11.36 0.81
C GLU A 248 -34.50 -9.85 0.56
N LYS A 249 -33.99 -9.38 -0.59
CA LYS A 249 -33.93 -7.97 -0.94
C LYS A 249 -34.87 -7.57 -2.05
N ASP A 250 -35.48 -8.55 -2.72
CA ASP A 250 -36.27 -8.36 -3.93
C ASP A 250 -35.51 -7.61 -5.03
N THR A 251 -34.24 -8.00 -5.24
CA THR A 251 -33.36 -7.41 -6.26
C THR A 251 -32.79 -8.47 -7.19
N ILE A 252 -32.72 -8.14 -8.48
CA ILE A 252 -32.02 -8.92 -9.50
C ILE A 252 -30.65 -8.28 -9.71
N LYS A 253 -29.60 -9.09 -9.60
CA LYS A 253 -28.22 -8.65 -9.80
C LYS A 253 -27.52 -9.49 -10.87
N MET A 254 -26.98 -8.82 -11.88
CA MET A 254 -26.22 -9.47 -12.94
C MET A 254 -25.01 -8.65 -13.37
N SER A 255 -24.00 -9.31 -13.92
CA SER A 255 -22.77 -8.67 -14.35
C SER A 255 -22.30 -9.21 -15.68
N CYS A 256 -21.60 -8.37 -16.45
CA CYS A 256 -20.97 -8.74 -17.71
C CYS A 256 -19.52 -8.27 -17.71
N GLU A 257 -18.62 -9.16 -18.13
CA GLU A 257 -17.18 -8.92 -18.31
C GLU A 257 -16.66 -9.57 -19.60
N SER A 258 -17.58 -9.90 -20.52
CA SER A 258 -17.31 -10.63 -21.76
C SER A 258 -16.63 -9.76 -22.82
N PHE A 259 -16.94 -8.46 -22.84
CA PHE A 259 -16.37 -7.51 -23.78
C PHE A 259 -15.18 -6.76 -23.17
N GLU A 260 -14.35 -6.21 -24.05
CA GLU A 260 -13.13 -5.49 -23.64
C GLU A 260 -13.44 -4.16 -22.96
N HIS A 261 -14.41 -3.41 -23.50
CA HIS A 261 -14.75 -2.09 -22.98
C HIS A 261 -15.95 -2.13 -22.03
N GLN A 262 -15.86 -1.40 -20.91
CA GLN A 262 -16.97 -1.23 -19.97
C GLN A 262 -18.26 -0.74 -20.65
N ALA A 263 -18.15 0.15 -21.63
CA ALA A 263 -19.30 0.67 -22.38
C ALA A 263 -20.06 -0.43 -23.13
N GLN A 264 -19.34 -1.40 -23.71
CA GLN A 264 -19.93 -2.55 -24.40
C GLN A 264 -20.61 -3.49 -23.40
N ASN A 265 -19.94 -3.79 -22.28
CA ASN A 265 -20.51 -4.60 -21.19
C ASN A 265 -21.79 -3.96 -20.62
N LYS A 266 -21.80 -2.63 -20.43
CA LYS A 266 -22.99 -1.88 -19.99
C LYS A 266 -24.13 -2.00 -20.99
N ARG A 267 -23.86 -1.79 -22.29
CA ARG A 267 -24.87 -1.88 -23.34
C ARG A 267 -25.48 -3.27 -23.42
N TYR A 268 -24.65 -4.30 -23.39
CA TYR A 268 -25.12 -5.68 -23.37
C TYR A 268 -26.04 -5.98 -22.18
N LEU A 269 -25.69 -5.47 -20.99
CA LEU A 269 -26.54 -5.60 -19.81
C LEU A 269 -27.88 -4.86 -19.99
N ALA A 270 -27.88 -3.65 -20.53
CA ALA A 270 -29.10 -2.90 -20.80
C ALA A 270 -30.02 -3.65 -21.78
N GLU A 271 -29.48 -4.13 -22.90
CA GLU A 271 -30.23 -4.94 -23.88
C GLU A 271 -30.75 -6.26 -23.27
N THR A 272 -30.00 -6.86 -22.35
CA THR A 272 -30.42 -8.08 -21.65
C THR A 272 -31.58 -7.80 -20.70
N VAL A 273 -31.53 -6.68 -19.95
CA VAL A 273 -32.64 -6.28 -19.07
C VAL A 273 -33.89 -5.93 -19.88
N GLU A 274 -33.74 -5.23 -21.00
CA GLU A 274 -34.84 -4.94 -21.91
C GLU A 274 -35.49 -6.24 -22.43
N LYS A 275 -34.69 -7.21 -22.88
CA LYS A 275 -35.19 -8.54 -23.28
C LYS A 275 -35.93 -9.26 -22.15
N LEU A 276 -35.42 -9.21 -20.92
CA LEU A 276 -36.09 -9.82 -19.77
C LEU A 276 -37.44 -9.15 -19.48
N VAL A 277 -37.54 -7.83 -19.60
CA VAL A 277 -38.79 -7.09 -19.41
C VAL A 277 -39.78 -7.36 -20.54
N ILE A 278 -39.31 -7.46 -21.78
CA ILE A 278 -40.15 -7.83 -22.94
C ILE A 278 -40.70 -9.25 -22.75
N GLU A 279 -39.85 -10.21 -22.41
CA GLU A 279 -40.24 -11.60 -22.17
C GLU A 279 -41.21 -11.70 -20.98
N ALA A 280 -40.97 -10.94 -19.92
CA ALA A 280 -41.89 -10.89 -18.78
C ALA A 280 -43.28 -10.36 -19.16
N LYS A 281 -43.38 -9.49 -20.18
CA LYS A 281 -44.65 -8.94 -20.68
C LYS A 281 -45.36 -9.84 -21.70
N ASP A 282 -44.67 -10.82 -22.30
CA ASP A 282 -45.27 -11.74 -23.27
C ASP A 282 -46.36 -12.60 -22.60
N PRO A 283 -47.63 -12.52 -23.06
CA PRO A 283 -48.75 -13.29 -22.51
C PRO A 283 -48.79 -14.75 -22.98
N THR A 284 -47.90 -15.17 -23.89
CA THR A 284 -47.93 -16.52 -24.48
C THR A 284 -47.73 -17.64 -23.44
N ASP A 285 -46.82 -17.43 -22.48
CA ASP A 285 -46.57 -18.34 -21.36
C ASP A 285 -46.33 -17.52 -20.08
N THR A 286 -47.16 -17.72 -19.05
CA THR A 286 -47.10 -16.98 -17.78
C THR A 286 -46.30 -17.70 -16.69
N PHE A 287 -45.91 -18.97 -16.92
CA PHE A 287 -45.21 -19.83 -15.95
C PHE A 287 -45.90 -19.96 -14.60
N GLU A 288 -47.23 -19.77 -14.49
CA GLU A 288 -47.95 -19.81 -13.20
C GLU A 288 -47.88 -21.18 -12.52
N ASP A 289 -47.80 -22.25 -13.31
CA ASP A 289 -47.64 -23.63 -12.87
C ASP A 289 -46.28 -23.90 -12.19
N VAL A 290 -45.24 -23.13 -12.54
CA VAL A 290 -43.90 -23.27 -11.97
C VAL A 290 -43.76 -22.42 -10.70
N PRO A 291 -43.50 -23.02 -9.52
CA PRO A 291 -43.23 -22.26 -8.30
C PRO A 291 -41.86 -21.56 -8.39
N LEU A 292 -41.72 -20.42 -7.68
CA LEU A 292 -40.46 -19.69 -7.63
C LEU A 292 -39.38 -20.53 -6.90
N ASP A 293 -38.31 -20.87 -7.61
CA ASP A 293 -37.17 -21.58 -7.01
C ASP A 293 -36.29 -20.63 -6.19
N LEU A 294 -36.11 -20.96 -4.91
CA LEU A 294 -35.33 -20.19 -3.94
C LEU A 294 -34.11 -20.97 -3.41
N ARG A 295 -33.82 -22.14 -3.97
CA ARG A 295 -32.77 -23.05 -3.46
C ARG A 295 -31.36 -22.48 -3.56
N HIS A 296 -31.12 -21.56 -4.49
CA HIS A 296 -29.81 -20.91 -4.66
C HIS A 296 -29.48 -19.93 -3.52
N HIS A 297 -30.49 -19.41 -2.81
CA HIS A 297 -30.30 -18.41 -1.77
C HIS A 297 -30.39 -19.03 -0.37
N ARG A 298 -29.35 -18.84 0.43
CA ARG A 298 -29.34 -19.28 1.83
C ARG A 298 -29.87 -18.19 2.75
N PHE A 299 -31.09 -18.37 3.24
CA PHE A 299 -31.72 -17.45 4.18
C PHE A 299 -30.97 -17.36 5.51
N LYS A 300 -30.65 -16.13 5.93
CA LYS A 300 -29.96 -15.87 7.20
C LYS A 300 -30.94 -15.38 8.26
N VAL A 301 -31.31 -16.26 9.19
CA VAL A 301 -32.12 -15.89 10.36
C VAL A 301 -31.29 -15.01 11.29
N LYS A 302 -31.67 -13.74 11.44
CA LYS A 302 -31.05 -12.82 12.40
C LYS A 302 -31.79 -12.93 13.74
N PRO A 303 -31.18 -13.51 14.80
CA PRO A 303 -31.81 -13.53 16.11
C PRO A 303 -32.02 -12.10 16.60
N LYS A 304 -33.21 -11.82 17.11
CA LYS A 304 -33.56 -10.52 17.68
C LYS A 304 -33.61 -10.64 19.19
N PHE A 305 -33.28 -9.55 19.88
CA PHE A 305 -33.43 -9.49 21.33
C PHE A 305 -34.91 -9.75 21.70
N PRO A 306 -35.22 -10.74 22.56
CA PRO A 306 -36.59 -11.04 22.96
C PRO A 306 -37.28 -9.80 23.52
N LYS A 307 -38.47 -9.49 22.99
CA LYS A 307 -39.23 -8.32 23.46
C LYS A 307 -39.64 -8.47 24.92
N GLU A 308 -39.90 -9.70 25.37
CA GLU A 308 -40.29 -10.05 26.74
C GLU A 308 -39.20 -9.76 27.79
N TRP A 309 -37.93 -9.71 27.37
CA TRP A 309 -36.81 -9.41 28.27
C TRP A 309 -36.54 -7.92 28.39
N ARG A 310 -37.25 -7.08 27.62
CA ARG A 310 -37.19 -5.64 27.81
C ARG A 310 -37.73 -5.34 29.20
N LEU A 311 -36.96 -4.59 29.98
CA LEU A 311 -37.40 -4.10 31.29
C LEU A 311 -38.47 -3.01 31.10
N SER A 312 -39.69 -3.40 30.74
CA SER A 312 -40.86 -2.52 30.83
C SER A 312 -41.27 -2.37 32.30
N GLU A 313 -42.00 -1.31 32.62
CA GLU A 313 -42.50 -1.09 33.98
C GLU A 313 -43.37 -2.27 34.47
N GLU A 314 -44.18 -2.83 33.57
CA GLU A 314 -44.97 -4.04 33.83
C GLU A 314 -44.08 -5.23 34.18
N ARG A 315 -43.01 -5.45 33.40
CA ARG A 315 -42.06 -6.53 33.65
C ARG A 315 -41.31 -6.34 34.96
N VAL A 316 -40.99 -5.10 35.34
CA VAL A 316 -40.36 -4.81 36.64
C VAL A 316 -41.30 -5.17 37.79
N ARG A 317 -42.60 -4.83 37.70
CA ARG A 317 -43.61 -5.21 38.70
C ARG A 317 -43.78 -6.73 38.78
N GLU A 318 -43.83 -7.39 37.63
CA GLU A 318 -43.91 -8.85 37.54
C GLU A 318 -42.69 -9.50 38.22
N LEU A 319 -41.48 -9.04 37.89
CA LEU A 319 -40.23 -9.53 38.50
C LEU A 319 -40.21 -9.29 40.01
N ALA A 320 -40.72 -8.16 40.49
CA ALA A 320 -40.86 -7.89 41.92
C ALA A 320 -41.80 -8.91 42.58
N SER A 321 -42.95 -9.20 41.97
CA SER A 321 -43.90 -10.20 42.47
C SER A 321 -43.32 -11.62 42.48
N ILE A 322 -42.55 -11.99 41.44
CA ILE A 322 -41.88 -13.30 41.34
C ILE A 322 -40.84 -13.43 42.44
N ARG A 323 -40.01 -12.40 42.67
CA ARG A 323 -39.00 -12.38 43.73
C ARG A 323 -39.63 -12.48 45.12
N GLN A 324 -40.74 -11.78 45.35
CA GLN A 324 -41.48 -11.86 46.62
C GLN A 324 -42.05 -13.27 46.86
N LYS A 325 -42.70 -13.87 45.85
CA LYS A 325 -43.23 -15.23 45.94
C LYS A 325 -42.13 -16.26 46.22
N ALA A 326 -41.00 -16.16 45.52
CA ALA A 326 -39.86 -17.04 45.73
C ALA A 326 -39.31 -16.92 47.16
N ALA A 327 -39.14 -15.70 47.67
CA ALA A 327 -38.66 -15.47 49.04
C ALA A 327 -39.61 -16.05 50.10
N LEU A 328 -40.92 -15.96 49.91
CA LEU A 328 -41.91 -16.56 50.81
C LEU A 328 -41.83 -18.09 50.80
N LEU A 329 -41.73 -18.72 49.63
CA LEU A 329 -41.59 -20.17 49.52
C LEU A 329 -40.33 -20.70 50.21
N ASP A 330 -39.22 -19.96 50.15
CA ASP A 330 -37.99 -20.34 50.86
C ASP A 330 -38.15 -20.19 52.37
N GLN A 331 -38.85 -19.15 52.83
CA GLN A 331 -39.17 -18.97 54.26
C GLN A 331 -40.07 -20.10 54.78
N THR A 332 -41.11 -20.50 54.04
CA THR A 332 -42.00 -21.60 54.45
C THR A 332 -41.25 -22.92 54.53
N LYS A 333 -40.44 -23.25 53.52
CA LYS A 333 -39.59 -24.46 53.54
C LYS A 333 -38.59 -24.45 54.70
N LYS A 334 -38.08 -23.28 55.07
CA LYS A 334 -37.19 -23.12 56.23
C LYS A 334 -37.93 -23.35 57.55
N GLN A 335 -39.14 -22.84 57.69
CA GLN A 335 -39.99 -23.05 58.88
C GLN A 335 -40.43 -24.50 59.02
N GLU A 336 -40.79 -25.15 57.92
CA GLU A 336 -41.16 -26.57 57.88
C GLU A 336 -39.95 -27.52 58.03
N GLY A 337 -38.72 -26.99 58.01
CA GLY A 337 -37.50 -27.78 58.07
C GLY A 337 -37.23 -28.64 56.83
N THR A 338 -37.99 -28.44 55.76
CA THR A 338 -37.88 -29.14 54.47
C THR A 338 -36.84 -28.51 53.54
N LEU A 339 -36.30 -27.34 53.91
CA LEU A 339 -35.21 -26.69 53.19
C LEU A 339 -33.90 -27.49 53.35
N VAL A 340 -33.55 -28.23 52.30
CA VAL A 340 -32.37 -29.10 52.28
C VAL A 340 -31.10 -28.26 52.08
N ASP A 341 -30.20 -28.32 53.06
CA ASP A 341 -28.82 -27.88 52.89
C ASP A 341 -27.94 -29.08 52.49
N GLY A 342 -27.47 -29.08 51.24
CA GLY A 342 -26.61 -30.12 50.69
C GLY A 342 -25.31 -30.32 51.47
N VAL A 343 -24.72 -29.24 52.00
CA VAL A 343 -23.46 -29.32 52.73
C VAL A 343 -23.66 -30.02 54.08
N GLN A 344 -24.71 -29.63 54.81
CA GLN A 344 -25.03 -30.23 56.11
C GLN A 344 -25.48 -31.68 55.99
N THR A 345 -26.23 -32.02 54.95
CA THR A 345 -26.67 -33.41 54.71
C THR A 345 -25.49 -34.32 54.39
N ILE A 346 -24.54 -33.87 53.57
CA ILE A 346 -23.30 -34.60 53.29
C ILE A 346 -22.47 -34.79 54.57
N GLN A 347 -22.28 -33.74 55.36
CA GLN A 347 -21.54 -33.82 56.63
C GLN A 347 -22.19 -34.80 57.60
N LYS A 348 -23.52 -34.77 57.75
CA LYS A 348 -24.28 -35.73 58.57
C LYS A 348 -24.09 -37.16 58.06
N ALA A 349 -24.16 -37.38 56.75
CA ALA A 349 -23.99 -38.70 56.14
C ALA A 349 -22.57 -39.25 56.34
N LEU A 350 -21.54 -38.40 56.19
CA LEU A 350 -20.13 -38.75 56.45
C LEU A 350 -19.92 -39.12 57.92
N ASN A 351 -20.49 -38.36 58.85
CA ASN A 351 -20.39 -38.61 60.28
C ASN A 351 -21.18 -39.84 60.73
N SER A 352 -22.31 -40.16 60.07
CA SER A 352 -23.12 -41.35 60.37
C SER A 352 -22.61 -42.63 59.72
N ARG A 353 -21.61 -42.53 58.83
CA ARG A 353 -21.05 -43.69 58.12
C ARG A 353 -20.24 -44.54 59.09
N ARG A 354 -20.79 -45.69 59.49
CA ARG A 354 -20.02 -46.71 60.23
C ARG A 354 -18.83 -47.15 59.36
N PRO A 355 -17.64 -47.40 59.95
CA PRO A 355 -16.54 -48.00 59.20
C PRO A 355 -17.03 -49.33 58.63
N ARG A 356 -16.85 -49.53 57.33
CA ARG A 356 -17.01 -50.86 56.73
C ARG A 356 -16.05 -51.78 57.49
N GLU A 357 -16.55 -52.91 58.00
CA GLU A 357 -15.69 -53.97 58.52
C GLU A 357 -14.57 -54.24 57.50
N ALA A 358 -13.34 -54.29 57.98
CA ALA A 358 -12.18 -54.58 57.15
C ALA A 358 -12.44 -55.91 56.43
N VAL A 359 -12.65 -55.84 55.11
CA VAL A 359 -12.67 -57.04 54.28
C VAL A 359 -11.35 -57.75 54.54
N ALA A 360 -11.44 -58.99 55.03
CA ALA A 360 -10.29 -59.80 55.38
C ALA A 360 -9.22 -59.75 54.27
N GLU A 361 -7.99 -59.49 54.69
CA GLU A 361 -6.81 -59.46 53.87
C GLU A 361 -6.75 -60.71 52.98
N ARG A 362 -6.88 -60.52 51.66
CA ARG A 362 -6.73 -61.62 50.70
C ARG A 362 -5.26 -62.00 50.65
N VAL A 363 -4.91 -63.11 51.30
CA VAL A 363 -3.58 -63.72 51.25
C VAL A 363 -3.24 -64.06 49.78
N PRO A 364 -2.07 -63.62 49.26
CA PRO A 364 -1.64 -63.99 47.92
C PRO A 364 -1.23 -65.47 47.89
N LEU A 365 -2.00 -66.29 47.17
CA LEU A 365 -1.58 -67.64 46.78
C LEU A 365 -0.47 -67.52 45.74
N GLN A 366 0.70 -68.00 46.12
CA GLN A 366 1.91 -68.05 45.31
C GLN A 366 1.68 -68.96 44.08
N GLY A 367 1.90 -68.39 42.88
CA GLY A 367 1.62 -69.05 41.62
C GLY A 367 2.44 -70.32 41.39
N GLN A 368 1.74 -71.42 41.10
CA GLN A 368 2.31 -72.53 40.33
C GLN A 368 2.41 -72.13 38.87
N LYS A 369 3.60 -72.28 38.31
CA LYS A 369 3.91 -72.12 36.88
C LYS A 369 3.31 -73.28 36.08
N SER A 370 2.49 -72.97 35.08
CA SER A 370 2.30 -73.78 33.85
C SER A 370 2.14 -72.78 32.69
N SER A 371 3.16 -72.59 31.86
CA SER A 371 3.51 -73.39 30.68
C SER A 371 2.47 -73.35 29.56
N SER A 372 2.78 -72.52 28.55
CA SER A 372 2.47 -72.67 27.12
C SER A 372 1.02 -72.68 26.63
N ARG A 373 0.65 -71.70 25.78
CA ARG A 373 0.46 -71.89 24.32
C ARG A 373 -0.28 -70.70 23.69
N GLY A 374 0.34 -70.13 22.65
CA GLY A 374 -0.29 -69.75 21.39
C GLY A 374 -1.12 -68.45 21.33
N PRO A 375 -0.85 -67.55 20.34
CA PRO A 375 -1.69 -66.39 20.09
C PRO A 375 -2.86 -66.77 19.16
N LEU A 376 -4.06 -66.32 19.47
CA LEU A 376 -5.16 -66.27 18.51
C LEU A 376 -5.76 -64.87 18.49
N ARG A 377 -5.70 -64.29 17.29
CA ARG A 377 -6.44 -63.11 16.86
C ARG A 377 -7.95 -63.33 17.00
N LEU A 378 -8.67 -62.26 17.33
CA LEU A 378 -9.72 -61.67 16.47
C LEU A 378 -9.88 -60.21 16.85
#